data_AF-A0A2P4YRX3-F1
#
_entry.id   AF-A0A2P4YRX3-F1
#
_cell.length_a   1.000
_cell.length_b   1.000
_cell.length_c   1.000
_cell.angle_alpha   90.00
_cell.angle_beta   90.00
_cell.angle_gamma   90.00
#
_symmetry.space_group_name_H-M   'P 1'
#
loop_
_entity.id
_entity.type
_entity.pdbx_description
1 polymer ?
#
loop_
_entity_poly.entity_id
_entity_poly.type
_entity_poly.pdbx_seq_one_letter_code
_entity_poly.pdbx_strand_id
1 'polypeptide(L)'
;MASTSVSGTQTIAGVPVELGQPVHVNTKKQLQRQINSIVGWSDLDRAPMNVAQTMLRGNEHQVGEHPYFVCEKSVGVRYLALLVQGRCYLISQNYEIREVTLFCPVRPDRLQPGVDRNTVVPHQWTILDGLMVCDKDGSKSVLTLLLYDILALNGSPVMTSKLQDRLKLIQNDVVGPRKQLPPPKGQPPDMFQLVLQSMYPINRVGHVIRSILPR
;
A
#
# COMPACT_ATOMS: atom_id res chain seq x y z
N MET A 1 -10.86 42.87 15.41
CA MET A 1 -10.73 41.42 15.70
C MET A 1 -10.38 40.74 14.39
N ALA A 2 -9.11 40.37 14.20
CA ALA A 2 -8.66 39.69 12.99
C ALA A 2 -8.93 38.19 13.16
N SER A 3 -9.80 37.65 12.31
CA SER A 3 -10.03 36.22 12.17
C SER A 3 -8.77 35.58 11.59
N THR A 4 -8.03 34.86 12.42
CA THR A 4 -6.97 33.94 12.02
C THR A 4 -7.58 32.80 11.19
N SER A 5 -7.43 32.88 9.87
CA SER A 5 -7.70 31.76 8.97
C SER A 5 -6.65 30.68 9.22
N VAL A 6 -7.10 29.54 9.74
CA VAL A 6 -6.29 28.31 9.83
C VAL A 6 -5.88 27.95 8.40
N SER A 7 -4.57 27.87 8.14
CA SER A 7 -4.03 27.41 6.87
C SER A 7 -4.51 25.97 6.60
N GLY A 8 -5.52 25.85 5.75
CA GLY A 8 -6.10 24.56 5.39
C GLY A 8 -5.01 23.66 4.81
N THR A 9 -4.78 22.50 5.43
CA THR A 9 -3.87 21.48 4.91
C THR A 9 -4.30 21.13 3.49
N GLN A 10 -3.41 21.31 2.52
CA GLN A 10 -3.71 20.97 1.13
C GLN A 10 -4.02 19.47 1.02
N THR A 11 -5.04 19.12 0.25
CA THR A 11 -5.44 17.72 0.02
C THR A 11 -5.58 17.44 -1.47
N ILE A 12 -5.32 16.18 -1.85
CA ILE A 12 -5.59 15.63 -3.18
C ILE A 12 -6.55 14.47 -2.98
N ALA A 13 -7.74 14.55 -3.57
CA ALA A 13 -8.81 13.56 -3.36
C ALA A 13 -9.11 13.30 -1.86
N GLY A 14 -9.04 14.34 -1.03
CA GLY A 14 -9.22 14.24 0.42
C GLY A 14 -8.01 13.70 1.20
N VAL A 15 -6.98 13.19 0.51
CA VAL A 15 -5.73 12.75 1.15
C VAL A 15 -4.82 13.96 1.41
N PRO A 16 -4.31 14.16 2.63
CA PRO A 16 -3.35 15.22 2.91
C PRO A 16 -2.10 15.10 2.05
N VAL A 17 -1.68 16.21 1.41
CA VAL A 17 -0.44 16.26 0.62
C VAL A 17 0.78 15.96 1.50
N GLU A 18 0.74 16.42 2.75
CA GLU A 18 1.83 16.28 3.71
C GLU A 18 1.59 15.17 4.73
N LEU A 19 1.15 13.99 4.28
CA LEU A 19 0.94 12.86 5.17
C LEU A 19 2.29 12.29 5.67
N GLY A 20 2.55 12.46 6.97
CA GLY A 20 3.78 11.98 7.62
C GLY A 20 4.96 12.96 7.53
N GLN A 21 6.09 12.54 8.07
CA GLN A 21 7.29 13.37 8.20
C GLN A 21 8.26 13.15 7.04
N PRO A 22 8.82 14.20 6.42
CA PRO A 22 9.81 14.04 5.35
C PRO A 22 11.05 13.33 5.88
N VAL A 23 11.58 12.38 5.10
CA VAL A 23 12.79 11.64 5.46
C VAL A 23 14.04 12.43 5.06
N HIS A 24 15.04 12.45 5.94
CA HIS A 24 16.33 13.08 5.68
C HIS A 24 16.98 12.57 4.38
N VAL A 25 17.64 13.45 3.63
CA VAL A 25 18.16 13.17 2.27
C VAL A 25 19.06 11.93 2.19
N ASN A 26 19.91 11.71 3.21
CA ASN A 26 20.81 10.55 3.24
C ASN A 26 20.04 9.23 3.41
N THR A 27 19.08 9.22 4.34
CA THR A 27 18.20 8.06 4.57
C THR A 27 17.34 7.80 3.34
N LYS A 28 16.78 8.84 2.70
CA LYS A 28 16.06 8.71 1.43
C LYS A 28 16.90 8.02 0.36
N LYS A 29 18.16 8.45 0.15
CA LYS A 29 19.07 7.82 -0.83
C LYS A 29 19.36 6.36 -0.51
N GLN A 30 19.52 6.01 0.77
CA GLN A 30 19.73 4.62 1.20
C GLN A 30 18.50 3.75 0.95
N LEU A 31 17.31 4.22 1.35
CA LEU A 31 16.04 3.53 1.11
C LEU A 31 15.83 3.31 -0.39
N GLN A 32 15.99 4.35 -1.20
CA GLN A 32 15.85 4.28 -2.65
C GLN A 32 16.79 3.23 -3.27
N ARG A 33 18.09 3.26 -2.93
CA ARG A 33 19.05 2.26 -3.44
C ARG A 33 18.66 0.84 -3.09
N GLN A 34 18.22 0.62 -1.84
CA GLN A 34 17.88 -0.72 -1.39
C GLN A 34 16.56 -1.22 -2.01
N ILE A 35 15.54 -0.37 -2.11
CA ILE A 35 14.29 -0.68 -2.84
C ILE A 35 14.64 -1.12 -4.26
N ASN A 36 15.43 -0.31 -4.96
CA ASN A 36 15.83 -0.57 -6.33
C ASN A 36 16.61 -1.87 -6.47
N SER A 37 17.55 -2.13 -5.56
CA SER A 37 18.30 -3.38 -5.53
C SER A 37 17.41 -4.61 -5.33
N ILE A 38 16.40 -4.52 -4.44
CA ILE A 38 15.51 -5.65 -4.14
C ILE A 38 14.65 -5.99 -5.36
N VAL A 39 14.12 -4.97 -6.04
CA VAL A 39 13.17 -5.17 -7.14
C VAL A 39 13.83 -5.16 -8.53
N GLY A 40 15.16 -5.02 -8.61
CA GLY A 40 15.89 -4.94 -9.88
C GLY A 40 15.57 -3.70 -10.70
N TRP A 41 15.27 -2.57 -10.05
CA TRP A 41 14.84 -1.34 -10.69
C TRP A 41 15.99 -0.37 -10.93
N SER A 42 16.09 0.19 -12.14
CA SER A 42 17.23 1.04 -12.54
C SER A 42 16.91 2.54 -12.55
N ASP A 43 15.64 2.94 -12.57
CA ASP A 43 15.24 4.35 -12.65
C ASP A 43 15.40 5.03 -11.27
N LEU A 44 16.09 6.18 -11.27
CA LEU A 44 16.41 6.97 -10.09
C LEU A 44 15.44 8.13 -9.86
N ASP A 45 14.68 8.51 -10.87
CA ASP A 45 13.73 9.62 -10.80
C ASP A 45 12.31 9.12 -10.54
N ARG A 46 12.03 7.84 -10.88
CA ARG A 46 10.72 7.22 -10.69
C ARG A 46 10.77 5.94 -9.87
N ALA A 47 9.90 5.85 -8.87
CA ALA A 47 9.67 4.66 -8.07
C ALA A 47 9.22 3.46 -8.95
N PRO A 48 9.50 2.21 -8.54
CA PRO A 48 9.07 1.00 -9.25
C PRO A 48 7.56 0.81 -9.14
N MET A 49 6.79 1.65 -9.82
CA MET A 49 5.33 1.60 -9.87
C MET A 49 4.88 1.28 -11.28
N ASN A 50 4.00 0.29 -11.44
CA ASN A 50 3.44 -0.06 -12.75
C ASN A 50 2.55 1.08 -13.27
N VAL A 51 2.69 1.47 -14.53
CA VAL A 51 1.79 2.44 -15.16
C VAL A 51 0.68 1.68 -15.89
N ALA A 52 -0.58 1.97 -15.54
CA ALA A 52 -1.72 1.36 -16.22
C ALA A 52 -1.81 1.85 -17.66
N GLN A 53 -2.20 0.96 -18.57
CA GLN A 53 -2.53 1.33 -19.95
C GLN A 53 -4.04 1.56 -20.09
N THR A 54 -4.41 2.51 -20.95
CA THR A 54 -5.81 2.76 -21.29
C THR A 54 -6.35 1.58 -22.09
N MET A 55 -7.50 1.05 -21.67
CA MET A 55 -8.25 0.07 -22.47
C MET A 55 -8.93 0.81 -23.62
N LEU A 56 -8.67 0.37 -24.84
CA LEU A 56 -9.17 0.92 -26.10
C LEU A 56 -9.84 -0.21 -26.90
N ARG A 57 -10.73 0.13 -27.83
CA ARG A 57 -11.32 -0.81 -28.80
C ARG A 57 -10.33 -1.48 -29.77
N GLY A 58 -9.03 -1.25 -29.60
CA GLY A 58 -7.99 -1.96 -30.36
C GLY A 58 -7.22 -2.98 -29.53
N ASN A 59 -7.33 -2.96 -28.19
CA ASN A 59 -6.56 -3.80 -27.29
C ASN A 59 -7.43 -4.66 -26.36
N GLU A 60 -8.76 -4.67 -26.55
CA GLU A 60 -9.70 -5.47 -25.76
C GLU A 60 -9.50 -6.97 -25.92
N HIS A 61 -8.98 -7.42 -27.07
CA HIS A 61 -8.70 -8.83 -27.32
C HIS A 61 -7.71 -9.41 -26.29
N GLN A 62 -6.77 -8.59 -25.80
CA GLN A 62 -5.80 -8.98 -24.78
C GLN A 62 -6.46 -9.43 -23.47
N VAL A 63 -7.62 -8.85 -23.13
CA VAL A 63 -8.40 -9.17 -21.93
C VAL A 63 -8.99 -10.59 -21.99
N GLY A 64 -9.22 -11.12 -23.20
CA GLY A 64 -9.69 -12.49 -23.41
C GLY A 64 -8.57 -13.55 -23.46
N GLU A 65 -7.34 -13.13 -23.72
CA GLU A 65 -6.19 -14.03 -23.89
C GLU A 65 -5.55 -14.45 -22.55
N HIS A 66 -5.72 -13.65 -21.50
CA HIS A 66 -5.09 -13.87 -20.21
C HIS A 66 -6.11 -13.79 -19.06
N PRO A 67 -5.86 -14.49 -17.94
CA PRO A 67 -6.71 -14.34 -16.75
C PRO A 67 -6.50 -12.96 -16.11
N TYR A 68 -7.51 -12.09 -16.20
CA TYR A 68 -7.52 -10.78 -15.57
C TYR A 68 -8.35 -10.74 -14.28
N PHE A 69 -7.94 -9.84 -13.39
CA PHE A 69 -8.77 -9.35 -12.29
C PHE A 69 -9.33 -7.97 -12.62
N VAL A 70 -10.50 -7.67 -12.05
CA VAL A 70 -11.21 -6.39 -12.14
C VAL A 70 -11.65 -5.94 -10.74
N CYS A 71 -11.61 -4.64 -10.52
CA CYS A 71 -12.09 -4.00 -9.30
C CYS A 71 -12.59 -2.58 -9.63
N GLU A 72 -13.19 -1.89 -8.66
CA GLU A 72 -13.49 -0.47 -8.77
C GLU A 72 -12.20 0.34 -8.99
N LYS A 73 -12.28 1.36 -9.85
CA LYS A 73 -11.29 2.41 -9.96
C LYS A 73 -11.61 3.53 -8.97
N SER A 74 -10.98 3.48 -7.80
CA SER A 74 -11.08 4.53 -6.79
C SER A 74 -10.26 5.77 -7.16
N VAL A 75 -10.60 6.91 -6.56
CA VAL A 75 -9.86 8.18 -6.71
C VAL A 75 -9.05 8.42 -5.44
N GLY A 76 -7.74 8.63 -5.59
CA GLY A 76 -6.83 8.72 -4.45
C GLY A 76 -5.41 9.07 -4.88
N VAL A 77 -4.47 8.95 -3.94
CA VAL A 77 -3.04 9.20 -4.17
C VAL A 77 -2.28 7.88 -4.06
N ARG A 78 -1.54 7.51 -5.12
CA ARG A 78 -0.82 6.25 -5.16
C ARG A 78 0.51 6.33 -4.43
N TYR A 79 0.80 5.34 -3.61
CA TYR A 79 2.06 5.19 -2.89
C TYR A 79 2.56 3.76 -2.96
N LEU A 80 3.89 3.60 -2.92
CA LEU A 80 4.45 2.38 -2.37
C LEU A 80 4.52 2.55 -0.85
N ALA A 81 4.12 1.53 -0.10
CA ALA A 81 4.34 1.47 1.35
C ALA A 81 5.49 0.51 1.64
N LEU A 82 6.59 1.03 2.21
CA LEU A 82 7.73 0.25 2.66
C LEU A 82 7.61 -0.01 4.16
N LEU A 83 7.66 -1.28 4.55
CA LEU A 83 7.73 -1.72 5.94
C LEU A 83 9.13 -2.28 6.23
N VAL A 84 9.84 -1.64 7.15
CA VAL A 84 11.21 -2.03 7.52
C VAL A 84 11.51 -1.65 8.96
N GLN A 85 12.00 -2.60 9.76
CA GLN A 85 12.49 -2.34 11.13
C GLN A 85 11.47 -1.60 12.03
N GLY A 86 10.19 -1.92 11.87
CA GLY A 86 9.09 -1.33 12.66
C GLY A 86 8.65 0.04 12.19
N ARG A 87 9.22 0.55 11.09
CA ARG A 87 8.89 1.83 10.46
C ARG A 87 8.10 1.60 9.19
N CYS A 88 7.25 2.56 8.86
CA CYS A 88 6.52 2.60 7.61
C CYS A 88 6.86 3.89 6.85
N TYR A 89 7.12 3.75 5.55
CA TYR A 89 7.37 4.87 4.66
C TYR A 89 6.39 4.84 3.49
N LEU A 90 5.76 5.97 3.21
CA LEU A 90 5.06 6.20 1.95
C LEU A 90 6.03 6.80 0.94
N ILE A 91 6.06 6.19 -0.24
CA ILE A 91 6.95 6.57 -1.34
C ILE A 91 6.06 6.95 -2.51
N SER A 92 6.13 8.21 -2.94
CA SER A 92 5.44 8.69 -4.12
C SER A 92 6.13 8.24 -5.41
N GLN A 93 5.51 8.52 -6.56
CA GLN A 93 6.07 8.20 -7.87
C GLN A 93 7.44 8.84 -8.13
N ASN A 94 7.72 10.03 -7.57
CA ASN A 94 8.98 10.77 -7.73
C ASN A 94 9.98 10.53 -6.58
N TYR A 95 9.87 9.41 -5.86
CA TYR A 95 10.68 9.09 -4.67
C TYR A 95 10.63 10.16 -3.57
N GLU A 96 9.54 10.92 -3.42
CA GLU A 96 9.33 11.60 -2.14
C GLU A 96 8.98 10.53 -1.11
N ILE A 97 9.75 10.50 -0.02
CA ILE A 97 9.63 9.49 1.03
C ILE A 97 9.24 10.21 2.31
N ARG A 98 8.09 9.81 2.87
CA ARG A 98 7.60 10.31 4.15
C ARG A 98 7.39 9.15 5.10
N GLU A 99 7.86 9.31 6.33
CA GLU A 99 7.64 8.36 7.39
C GLU A 99 6.26 8.57 8.02
N VAL A 100 5.58 7.47 8.28
CA VAL A 100 4.22 7.42 8.83
C VAL A 100 4.15 6.40 9.94
N THR A 101 3.31 6.67 10.94
CA THR A 101 3.04 5.68 11.99
C THR A 101 2.08 4.63 11.45
N LEU A 102 2.55 3.38 11.43
CA LEU A 102 1.75 2.23 11.07
C LEU A 102 2.26 0.98 11.79
N PHE A 103 1.43 0.37 12.63
CA PHE A 103 1.71 -0.90 13.28
C PHE A 103 1.45 -2.07 12.33
N CYS A 104 2.51 -2.70 11.82
CA CYS A 104 2.39 -3.84 10.91
C CYS A 104 3.33 -4.97 11.34
N PRO A 105 2.83 -6.00 12.04
CA PRO A 105 3.64 -7.14 12.47
C PRO A 105 3.71 -8.23 11.40
N VAL A 106 4.82 -8.97 11.39
CA VAL A 106 4.94 -10.23 10.64
C VAL A 106 4.05 -11.29 11.29
N ARG A 107 3.48 -12.18 10.48
CA ARG A 107 2.68 -13.30 10.97
C ARG A 107 3.49 -14.27 11.86
N PRO A 108 2.96 -14.71 13.03
CA PRO A 108 3.70 -15.54 13.97
C PRO A 108 4.20 -16.89 13.43
N ASP A 109 3.48 -17.49 12.47
CA ASP A 109 3.82 -18.79 11.88
C ASP A 109 5.01 -18.73 10.90
N ARG A 110 5.46 -17.54 10.51
CA ARG A 110 6.67 -17.32 9.69
C ARG A 110 7.90 -16.94 10.50
N LEU A 111 7.76 -16.83 11.82
CA LEU A 111 8.90 -16.51 12.68
C LEU A 111 9.86 -17.70 12.76
N GLN A 112 11.14 -17.40 12.99
CA GLN A 112 12.15 -18.44 13.14
C GLN A 112 11.80 -19.33 14.35
N PRO A 113 12.12 -20.65 14.28
CA PRO A 113 11.92 -21.55 15.42
C PRO A 113 12.59 -20.99 16.69
N GLY A 114 11.85 -21.00 17.81
CA GLY A 114 12.33 -20.49 19.09
C GLY A 114 11.94 -19.03 19.41
N VAL A 115 11.36 -18.29 18.46
CA VAL A 115 10.73 -17.00 18.75
C VAL A 115 9.34 -17.24 19.35
N ASP A 116 9.06 -16.63 20.51
CA ASP A 116 7.72 -16.70 21.11
C ASP A 116 6.69 -16.13 20.13
N ARG A 117 5.58 -16.86 19.92
CA ARG A 117 4.47 -16.47 19.03
C ARG A 117 3.83 -15.14 19.42
N ASN A 118 3.97 -14.72 20.67
CA ASN A 118 3.50 -13.42 21.16
C ASN A 118 4.50 -12.29 20.88
N THR A 119 5.69 -12.60 20.37
CA THR A 119 6.70 -11.60 20.00
C THR A 119 6.25 -10.88 18.74
N VAL A 120 6.10 -9.57 18.85
CA VAL A 120 5.88 -8.69 17.71
C VAL A 120 7.20 -8.54 16.95
N VAL A 121 7.27 -9.12 15.76
CA VAL A 121 8.43 -8.98 14.87
C VAL A 121 8.08 -8.07 13.71
N PRO A 122 8.90 -7.04 13.43
CA PRO A 122 8.66 -6.14 12.31
C PRO A 122 9.04 -6.77 10.97
N HIS A 123 8.36 -6.33 9.91
CA HIS A 123 8.78 -6.64 8.53
C HIS A 123 10.19 -6.13 8.24
N GLN A 124 10.87 -6.81 7.32
CA GLN A 124 12.20 -6.44 6.84
C GLN A 124 12.18 -6.20 5.33
N TRP A 125 11.95 -4.98 4.87
CA TRP A 125 11.85 -4.66 3.43
C TRP A 125 10.68 -5.35 2.73
N THR A 126 9.47 -5.17 3.29
CA THR A 126 8.23 -5.49 2.58
C THR A 126 7.75 -4.25 1.82
N ILE A 127 7.48 -4.37 0.53
CA ILE A 127 7.14 -3.26 -0.37
C ILE A 127 5.77 -3.52 -0.99
N LEU A 128 4.78 -2.71 -0.62
CA LEU A 128 3.40 -2.81 -1.05
C LEU A 128 3.08 -1.71 -2.06
N ASP A 129 2.21 -1.98 -3.04
CA ASP A 129 1.68 -0.99 -3.99
C ASP A 129 0.19 -0.76 -3.69
N GLY A 130 -0.17 0.50 -3.43
CA GLY A 130 -1.53 0.84 -3.05
C GLY A 130 -1.95 2.26 -3.41
N LEU A 131 -3.27 2.48 -3.35
CA LEU A 131 -3.91 3.77 -3.52
C LEU A 131 -4.44 4.24 -2.17
N MET A 132 -3.93 5.36 -1.67
CA MET A 132 -4.47 6.01 -0.49
C MET A 132 -5.77 6.72 -0.89
N VAL A 133 -6.86 6.35 -0.24
CA VAL A 133 -8.17 6.98 -0.38
C VAL A 133 -8.56 7.63 0.95
N CYS A 134 -9.47 8.60 0.87
CA CYS A 134 -10.02 9.28 2.02
C CYS A 134 -11.53 9.11 2.02
N ASP A 135 -12.02 8.22 2.87
CA ASP A 135 -13.46 8.01 3.05
C ASP A 135 -13.99 8.99 4.09
N LYS A 136 -15.15 9.58 3.81
CA LYS A 136 -15.86 10.43 4.76
C LYS A 136 -16.94 9.60 5.45
N ASP A 137 -16.73 9.30 6.72
CA ASP A 137 -17.75 8.73 7.59
C ASP A 137 -18.34 9.86 8.47
N GLY A 138 -19.37 10.51 7.91
CA GLY A 138 -19.97 11.71 8.51
C GLY A 138 -18.97 12.87 8.61
N SER A 139 -18.61 13.25 9.84
CA SER A 139 -17.61 14.31 10.10
C SER A 139 -16.17 13.80 10.19
N LYS A 140 -15.96 12.47 10.24
CA LYS A 140 -14.63 11.88 10.32
C LYS A 140 -14.13 11.49 8.94
N SER A 141 -12.89 11.86 8.64
CA SER A 141 -12.17 11.38 7.46
C SER A 141 -11.30 10.21 7.88
N VAL A 142 -11.43 9.08 7.19
CA VAL A 142 -10.63 7.87 7.41
C VAL A 142 -9.73 7.67 6.21
N LEU A 143 -8.43 7.61 6.45
CA LEU A 143 -7.45 7.29 5.41
C LEU A 143 -7.29 5.77 5.31
N THR A 144 -7.38 5.25 4.09
CA THR A 144 -7.25 3.83 3.80
C THR A 144 -6.29 3.65 2.63
N LEU A 145 -5.22 2.88 2.81
CA LEU A 145 -4.38 2.43 1.72
C LEU A 145 -4.96 1.12 1.17
N LEU A 146 -5.63 1.22 0.01
CA LEU A 146 -6.12 0.08 -0.75
C LEU A 146 -4.93 -0.59 -1.44
N LEU A 147 -4.59 -1.80 -1.01
CA LEU A 147 -3.46 -2.57 -1.52
C LEU A 147 -3.87 -3.33 -2.78
N TYR A 148 -3.18 -3.06 -3.89
CA TYR A 148 -3.41 -3.69 -5.18
C TYR A 148 -2.34 -4.73 -5.52
N ASP A 149 -1.11 -4.55 -5.02
CA ASP A 149 -0.01 -5.44 -5.32
C ASP A 149 1.07 -5.42 -4.23
N ILE A 150 2.01 -6.36 -4.32
CA ILE A 150 3.20 -6.46 -3.48
C ILE A 150 4.41 -6.76 -4.36
N LEU A 151 5.47 -5.97 -4.19
CA LEU A 151 6.70 -6.08 -4.96
C LEU A 151 7.71 -7.00 -4.27
N ALA A 152 7.81 -6.88 -2.95
CA ALA A 152 8.71 -7.68 -2.14
C ALA A 152 8.08 -8.00 -0.78
N LEU A 153 8.35 -9.19 -0.27
CA LEU A 153 7.99 -9.62 1.08
C LEU A 153 9.27 -9.99 1.83
N ASN A 154 9.50 -9.29 2.95
CA ASN A 154 10.67 -9.49 3.81
C ASN A 154 12.01 -9.55 3.03
N GLY A 155 12.22 -8.61 2.10
CA GLY A 155 13.45 -8.49 1.31
C GLY A 155 13.53 -9.41 0.10
N SER A 156 12.58 -10.34 -0.06
CA SER A 156 12.50 -11.22 -1.24
C SER A 156 11.56 -10.61 -2.28
N PRO A 157 12.00 -10.37 -3.54
CA PRO A 157 11.11 -9.92 -4.60
C PRO A 157 10.12 -11.03 -4.97
N VAL A 158 8.85 -10.67 -5.18
CA VAL A 158 7.76 -11.62 -5.47
C VAL A 158 7.04 -11.36 -6.79
N MET A 159 7.49 -10.35 -7.56
CA MET A 159 6.82 -9.87 -8.78
C MET A 159 6.72 -10.91 -9.90
N THR A 160 7.58 -11.93 -9.90
CA THR A 160 7.53 -13.04 -10.87
C THR A 160 6.40 -14.03 -10.61
N SER A 161 5.84 -14.05 -9.39
CA SER A 161 4.66 -14.85 -9.04
C SER A 161 3.40 -14.31 -9.72
N LYS A 162 2.37 -15.15 -9.90
CA LYS A 162 1.06 -14.67 -10.40
C LYS A 162 0.44 -13.68 -9.44
N LEU A 163 -0.32 -12.70 -9.95
CA LEU A 163 -1.00 -11.68 -9.13
C LEU A 163 -1.84 -12.32 -8.01
N GLN A 164 -2.59 -13.39 -8.29
CA GLN A 164 -3.37 -14.09 -7.28
C GLN A 164 -2.53 -14.54 -6.06
N ASP A 165 -1.32 -15.04 -6.29
CA ASP A 165 -0.45 -15.50 -5.20
C ASP A 165 0.16 -14.31 -4.44
N ARG A 166 0.47 -13.22 -5.14
CA ARG A 166 0.88 -11.95 -4.52
C ARG A 166 -0.23 -11.35 -3.65
N LEU A 167 -1.48 -11.37 -4.09
CA LEU A 167 -2.64 -10.95 -3.28
C LEU A 167 -2.83 -11.83 -2.03
N LYS A 168 -2.57 -13.14 -2.13
CA LYS A 168 -2.57 -14.04 -0.95
C LYS A 168 -1.47 -13.66 0.04
N LEU A 169 -0.29 -13.27 -0.43
CA LEU A 169 0.79 -12.78 0.46
C LEU A 169 0.34 -11.52 1.21
N ILE A 170 -0.29 -10.56 0.52
CA ILE A 170 -0.81 -9.35 1.18
C ILE A 170 -1.84 -9.75 2.25
N GLN A 171 -2.79 -10.62 1.92
CA GLN A 171 -3.82 -11.03 2.86
C GLN A 171 -3.24 -11.75 4.08
N ASN A 172 -2.34 -12.69 3.87
CA ASN A 172 -1.90 -13.61 4.92
C ASN A 172 -0.71 -13.08 5.72
N ASP A 173 0.21 -12.36 5.07
CA ASP A 173 1.47 -11.92 5.67
C ASP A 173 1.44 -10.45 6.12
N VAL A 174 0.45 -9.64 5.69
CA VAL A 174 0.38 -8.19 6.00
C VAL A 174 -0.94 -7.81 6.65
N VAL A 175 -2.08 -8.07 6.00
CA VAL A 175 -3.40 -7.62 6.50
C VAL A 175 -3.89 -8.51 7.64
N GLY A 176 -3.78 -9.83 7.49
CA GLY A 176 -4.21 -10.82 8.47
C GLY A 176 -3.57 -10.65 9.86
N PRO A 177 -2.23 -10.51 9.97
CA PRO A 177 -1.54 -10.40 11.26
C PRO A 177 -1.99 -9.20 12.09
N ARG A 178 -2.31 -8.09 11.44
CA ARG A 178 -2.82 -6.88 12.11
C ARG A 178 -4.15 -7.08 12.81
N LYS A 179 -4.97 -8.03 12.34
CA LYS A 179 -6.26 -8.37 12.97
C LYS A 179 -6.09 -9.31 14.16
N GLN A 180 -4.99 -10.05 14.21
CA GLN A 180 -4.73 -11.11 15.19
C GLN A 180 -3.83 -10.63 16.33
N LEU A 181 -2.90 -9.72 16.04
CA LEU A 181 -1.93 -9.20 16.98
C LEU A 181 -2.30 -7.78 17.38
N PRO A 182 -2.59 -7.50 18.67
CA PRO A 182 -2.83 -6.15 19.12
C PRO A 182 -1.54 -5.31 19.06
N PRO A 183 -1.65 -3.99 18.83
CA PRO A 183 -0.51 -3.10 18.93
C PRO A 183 0.07 -3.11 20.37
N PRO A 184 1.41 -3.05 20.53
CA PRO A 184 2.04 -2.93 21.84
C PRO A 184 1.54 -1.72 22.63
N LYS A 185 1.62 -1.79 23.96
CA LYS A 185 1.30 -0.64 24.83
C LYS A 185 2.20 0.55 24.45
N GLY A 186 1.58 1.72 24.25
CA GLY A 186 2.28 2.95 23.87
C GLY A 186 2.55 3.09 22.37
N GLN A 187 2.18 2.10 21.54
CA GLN A 187 2.20 2.25 20.09
C GLN A 187 1.28 3.41 19.69
N PRO A 188 1.77 4.42 18.94
CA PRO A 188 0.92 5.50 18.48
C PRO A 188 -0.14 4.97 17.50
N PRO A 189 -1.30 5.64 17.37
CA PRO A 189 -2.35 5.21 16.47
C PRO A 189 -1.87 5.19 15.02
N ASP A 190 -2.37 4.23 14.25
CA ASP A 190 -2.14 4.16 12.81
C ASP A 190 -2.65 5.44 12.14
N MET A 191 -1.84 6.00 11.24
CA MET A 191 -2.25 7.18 10.46
C MET A 191 -3.25 6.84 9.34
N PHE A 192 -3.34 5.57 8.96
CA PHE A 192 -4.25 5.05 7.94
C PHE A 192 -4.46 3.54 8.12
N GLN A 193 -5.51 3.01 7.53
CA GLN A 193 -5.82 1.59 7.52
C GLN A 193 -5.19 0.89 6.30
N LEU A 194 -4.84 -0.40 6.46
CA LEU A 194 -4.46 -1.26 5.33
C LEU A 194 -5.63 -2.17 4.95
N VAL A 195 -6.05 -2.11 3.71
CA VAL A 195 -7.13 -2.96 3.18
C VAL A 195 -6.67 -3.58 1.87
N LEU A 196 -6.79 -4.90 1.75
CA LEU A 196 -6.61 -5.57 0.46
C LEU A 196 -7.76 -5.19 -0.46
N GLN A 197 -7.47 -4.65 -1.65
CA GLN A 197 -8.51 -4.30 -2.60
C GLN A 197 -9.26 -5.57 -3.04
N SER A 198 -10.59 -5.49 -3.04
CA SER A 198 -11.43 -6.58 -3.52
C SER A 198 -11.31 -6.72 -5.03
N MET A 199 -10.61 -7.77 -5.46
CA MET A 199 -10.39 -8.09 -6.87
C MET A 199 -11.22 -9.31 -7.27
N TYR A 200 -11.85 -9.22 -8.43
CA TYR A 200 -12.73 -10.26 -8.97
C TYR A 200 -12.21 -10.74 -10.32
N PRO A 201 -12.36 -12.02 -10.69
CA PRO A 201 -12.05 -12.45 -12.05
C PRO A 201 -12.84 -11.64 -13.07
N ILE A 202 -12.27 -11.39 -14.26
CA ILE A 202 -12.84 -10.49 -15.27
C ILE A 202 -14.28 -10.85 -15.69
N ASN A 203 -14.63 -12.14 -15.68
CA ASN A 203 -15.99 -12.61 -15.97
C ASN A 203 -17.04 -12.18 -14.92
N ARG A 204 -16.61 -11.58 -13.80
CA ARG A 204 -17.47 -10.98 -12.77
C ARG A 204 -17.56 -9.46 -12.86
N VAL A 205 -17.14 -8.83 -13.95
CA VAL A 205 -17.26 -7.37 -14.14
C VAL A 205 -18.69 -6.85 -13.89
N GLY A 206 -19.71 -7.59 -14.31
CA GLY A 206 -21.11 -7.23 -14.06
C GLY A 206 -21.50 -7.24 -12.58
N HIS A 207 -20.82 -8.03 -11.73
CA HIS A 207 -21.01 -7.97 -10.28
C HIS A 207 -20.34 -6.71 -9.70
N VAL A 208 -19.12 -6.38 -10.13
CA VAL A 208 -18.43 -5.16 -9.71
C VAL A 208 -19.29 -3.92 -10.01
N ILE A 209 -19.79 -3.82 -11.24
CA ILE A 209 -20.61 -2.68 -11.68
C ILE A 209 -21.92 -2.57 -10.87
N ARG A 210 -22.59 -3.70 -10.58
CA ARG A 210 -23.94 -3.69 -9.99
C ARG A 210 -23.96 -3.68 -8.47
N SER A 211 -22.92 -4.20 -7.84
CA SER A 211 -22.91 -4.51 -6.40
C SER A 211 -21.79 -3.84 -5.62
N ILE A 212 -20.72 -3.39 -6.28
CA ILE A 212 -19.56 -2.78 -5.62
C ILE A 212 -19.51 -1.29 -5.87
N LEU A 213 -19.74 -0.83 -7.11
CA LEU A 213 -19.78 0.59 -7.41
C LEU A 213 -20.94 1.27 -6.67
N PRO A 214 -20.69 2.37 -5.94
CA PRO A 214 -21.78 3.19 -5.42
C PRO A 214 -22.62 3.71 -6.58
N ARG A 215 -23.95 3.72 -6.39
CA ARG A 215 -24.91 4.25 -7.37
C ARG A 215 -25.02 5.76 -7.29
#